data_AF-J0LE88-F1
#
_entry.id   AF-J0LE88-F1
#
_cell.length_a   1.000
_cell.length_b   1.000
_cell.length_c   1.000
_cell.angle_alpha   90.00
_cell.angle_beta   90.00
_cell.angle_gamma   90.00
#
_symmetry.space_group_name_H-M   'P 1'
#
loop_
_entity.id
_entity.type
_entity.pdbx_description
1 polymer ?
#
loop_
_entity_poly.entity_id
_entity_poly.type
_entity_poly.pdbx_seq_one_letter_code
_entity_poly.pdbx_strand_id
1 'polypeptide(L)'
;MVLPNGLEHYTAPTIEDDANVLPDSSAISDYLDKKYPDAATALFPPGTRALQLHFAQFLDGTCLVFAFAPLILPRIKRCMDAPGVVALDKIYQGSQDVSVLLSCEKPLYVDFTVAATFVPIKFVIPKDGWDRVSVLHGGKWAKLLDVLDTYVKA
;
A
#
# COMPACT_ATOMS: atom_id res chain seq x y z
N MET A 1 -14.03 14.64 3.16
CA MET A 1 -14.16 14.14 4.56
C MET A 1 -14.24 15.37 5.47
N VAL A 2 -14.99 15.35 6.58
CA VAL A 2 -15.09 16.50 7.50
C VAL A 2 -14.36 16.15 8.78
N LEU A 3 -13.45 17.01 9.23
CA LEU A 3 -12.71 16.84 10.48
C LEU A 3 -13.67 16.95 11.68
N PRO A 4 -13.33 16.40 12.86
CA PRO A 4 -14.14 16.51 14.08
C PRO A 4 -14.46 17.95 14.50
N ASN A 5 -13.68 18.92 14.03
CA ASN A 5 -13.88 20.35 14.26
C ASN A 5 -14.77 21.04 13.21
N GLY A 6 -15.38 20.29 12.30
CA GLY A 6 -16.28 20.80 11.25
C GLY A 6 -15.58 21.35 10.01
N LEU A 7 -14.24 21.36 9.97
CA LEU A 7 -13.49 21.82 8.79
C LEU A 7 -13.44 20.75 7.69
N GLU A 8 -13.43 21.19 6.44
CA GLU A 8 -13.24 20.31 5.29
C GLU A 8 -11.82 19.74 5.28
N HIS A 9 -11.73 18.41 5.22
CA HIS A 9 -10.48 17.68 5.12
C HIS A 9 -10.19 17.36 3.66
N TYR A 10 -9.24 18.10 3.10
CA TYR A 10 -8.72 17.89 1.76
C TYR A 10 -7.46 17.02 1.84
N THR A 11 -7.42 15.96 1.04
CA THR A 11 -6.34 14.98 1.04
C THR A 11 -5.88 14.68 -0.38
N ALA A 12 -4.57 14.58 -0.57
CA ALA A 12 -4.02 13.95 -1.76
C ALA A 12 -4.05 12.41 -1.60
N PRO A 13 -4.11 11.64 -2.71
CA PRO A 13 -4.21 12.10 -4.09
C PRO A 13 -5.61 12.59 -4.48
N THR A 14 -5.68 13.51 -5.44
CA THR A 14 -6.89 13.97 -6.14
C THR A 14 -6.55 14.11 -7.61
N ILE A 15 -7.41 13.61 -8.50
CA ILE A 15 -7.24 13.76 -9.96
C ILE A 15 -8.41 14.53 -10.55
N GLU A 16 -8.18 15.14 -11.70
CA GLU A 16 -9.23 15.69 -12.57
C GLU A 16 -9.22 14.93 -13.89
N ASP A 17 -10.37 14.37 -14.29
CA ASP A 17 -10.53 13.66 -15.56
C ASP A 17 -11.90 13.96 -16.19
N ASP A 18 -11.92 14.48 -17.42
CA ASP A 18 -13.10 15.02 -18.11
C ASP A 18 -13.99 15.89 -17.21
N ALA A 19 -13.40 16.91 -16.57
CA ALA A 19 -14.05 17.83 -15.62
C ALA A 19 -14.61 17.17 -14.34
N ASN A 20 -14.30 15.89 -14.08
CA ASN A 20 -14.61 15.24 -12.81
C ASN A 20 -13.43 15.36 -11.87
N VAL A 21 -13.62 16.04 -10.74
CA VAL A 21 -12.62 16.11 -9.66
C VAL A 21 -12.88 14.96 -8.70
N LEU A 22 -11.94 14.02 -8.63
CA LEU A 22 -12.04 12.79 -7.87
C LEU A 22 -10.94 12.76 -6.80
N PRO A 23 -11.30 12.98 -5.52
CA PRO A 23 -10.42 12.72 -4.39
C PRO A 23 -10.45 11.22 -4.01
N ASP A 24 -9.53 10.81 -3.13
CA ASP A 24 -9.40 9.45 -2.54
C ASP A 24 -8.85 8.41 -3.52
N SER A 25 -7.68 7.84 -3.18
CA SER A 25 -6.98 6.85 -4.02
C SER A 25 -7.84 5.64 -4.37
N SER A 26 -8.72 5.21 -3.47
CA SER A 26 -9.59 4.05 -3.69
C SER A 26 -10.71 4.35 -4.68
N ALA A 27 -11.32 5.54 -4.57
CA ALA A 27 -12.34 6.02 -5.49
C ALA A 27 -11.76 6.33 -6.88
N ILE A 28 -10.55 6.91 -6.91
CA ILE A 28 -9.80 7.16 -8.14
C ILE A 28 -9.52 5.83 -8.86
N SER A 29 -9.01 4.83 -8.15
CA SER A 29 -8.69 3.54 -8.76
C SER A 29 -9.93 2.82 -9.30
N ASP A 30 -11.04 2.87 -8.57
CA ASP A 30 -12.33 2.29 -9.01
C ASP A 30 -12.93 3.05 -10.20
N TYR A 31 -12.72 4.37 -10.29
CA TYR A 31 -13.13 5.16 -11.44
C TYR A 31 -12.30 4.83 -12.68
N LEU A 32 -10.97 4.74 -12.54
CA LEU A 32 -10.07 4.45 -13.65
C LEU A 32 -10.33 3.06 -14.23
N ASP A 33 -10.52 2.03 -13.39
CA ASP A 33 -10.87 0.68 -13.84
C ASP A 33 -12.18 0.64 -14.64
N LYS A 34 -13.16 1.49 -14.28
CA LYS A 34 -14.47 1.55 -14.96
C LYS A 34 -14.41 2.35 -16.26
N LYS A 35 -13.70 3.48 -16.26
CA LYS A 35 -13.63 4.41 -17.39
C LYS A 35 -12.67 3.94 -18.48
N TYR A 36 -11.56 3.31 -18.09
CA TYR A 36 -10.54 2.78 -18.98
C TYR A 36 -10.43 1.25 -18.79
N PRO A 37 -11.43 0.48 -19.25
CA PRO A 37 -11.47 -0.96 -19.02
C PRO A 37 -10.38 -1.65 -19.84
N ASP A 38 -9.29 -2.00 -19.19
CA ASP A 38 -8.27 -2.92 -19.71
C ASP A 38 -8.09 -4.09 -18.75
N ALA A 39 -8.44 -5.29 -19.21
CA ALA A 39 -8.31 -6.52 -18.42
C ALA A 39 -6.84 -6.86 -18.11
N ALA A 40 -5.88 -6.27 -18.83
CA ALA A 40 -4.47 -6.38 -18.54
C ALA A 40 -4.07 -5.62 -17.26
N THR A 41 -4.76 -4.52 -16.93
CA THR A 41 -4.37 -3.57 -15.87
C THR A 41 -5.42 -3.37 -14.77
N ALA A 42 -6.52 -4.12 -14.80
CA ALA A 42 -7.60 -3.99 -13.82
C ALA A 42 -7.10 -4.19 -12.37
N LEU A 43 -7.23 -3.15 -11.55
CA LEU A 43 -6.81 -3.13 -10.15
C LEU A 43 -7.79 -3.90 -9.25
N PHE A 44 -9.06 -3.95 -9.65
CA PHE A 44 -10.13 -4.68 -8.96
C PHE A 44 -10.75 -5.76 -9.86
N PRO A 45 -10.14 -6.95 -9.95
CA PRO A 45 -10.77 -8.11 -10.59
C PRO A 45 -12.15 -8.42 -10.01
N PRO A 46 -13.07 -9.01 -10.80
CA PRO A 46 -14.42 -9.31 -10.35
C PRO A 46 -14.46 -10.07 -9.02
N GLY A 47 -15.25 -9.58 -8.06
CA GLY A 47 -15.41 -10.20 -6.74
C GLY A 47 -14.33 -9.86 -5.70
N THR A 48 -13.25 -9.15 -6.06
CA THR A 48 -12.16 -8.84 -5.11
C THR A 48 -12.28 -7.48 -4.42
N ARG A 49 -13.12 -6.58 -4.95
CA ARG A 49 -13.22 -5.17 -4.54
C ARG A 49 -13.44 -4.98 -3.04
N ALA A 50 -14.45 -5.63 -2.46
CA ALA A 50 -14.79 -5.47 -1.05
C ALA A 50 -13.64 -5.89 -0.13
N LEU A 51 -12.95 -6.98 -0.49
CA LEU A 51 -11.81 -7.49 0.27
C LEU A 51 -10.62 -6.52 0.20
N GLN A 52 -10.27 -6.05 -0.99
CA GLN A 52 -9.16 -5.11 -1.18
C GLN A 52 -9.39 -3.78 -0.46
N LEU A 53 -10.61 -3.24 -0.50
CA LEU A 53 -10.95 -2.01 0.21
C LEU A 53 -10.90 -2.18 1.73
N HIS A 54 -11.40 -3.30 2.25
CA HIS A 54 -11.32 -3.57 3.68
C HIS A 54 -9.87 -3.74 4.16
N PHE A 55 -9.03 -4.34 3.32
CA PHE A 55 -7.60 -4.44 3.60
C PHE A 55 -6.91 -3.08 3.59
N ALA A 56 -7.22 -2.21 2.61
CA ALA A 56 -6.69 -0.85 2.59
C ALA A 56 -7.11 -0.05 3.83
N GLN A 57 -8.38 -0.15 4.25
CA GLN A 57 -8.85 0.44 5.50
C GLN A 57 -8.11 -0.10 6.73
N PHE A 58 -7.83 -1.40 6.74
CA PHE A 58 -7.02 -2.01 7.80
C PHE A 58 -5.60 -1.44 7.83
N LEU A 59 -4.96 -1.23 6.67
CA LEU A 59 -3.64 -0.59 6.58
C LEU A 59 -3.67 0.85 7.08
N ASP A 60 -4.65 1.64 6.67
CA ASP A 60 -4.83 3.03 7.11
C ASP A 60 -5.02 3.13 8.63
N GLY A 61 -5.88 2.26 9.19
CA GLY A 61 -6.13 2.19 10.63
C GLY A 61 -4.96 1.62 11.44
N THR A 62 -4.18 0.70 10.85
CA THR A 62 -2.93 0.19 11.45
C THR A 62 -1.84 1.26 11.43
N CYS A 63 -1.97 2.25 10.54
CA CYS A 63 -1.15 3.45 10.45
C CYS A 63 0.35 3.11 10.56
N LEU A 64 0.82 2.30 9.60
CA LEU A 64 2.20 1.80 9.57
C LEU A 64 3.24 2.91 9.58
N VAL A 65 2.91 4.12 9.11
CA VAL A 65 3.75 5.33 9.26
C VAL A 65 4.01 5.67 10.74
N PHE A 66 3.02 5.54 11.63
CA PHE A 66 3.24 5.64 13.08
C PHE A 66 3.88 4.38 13.66
N ALA A 67 3.67 3.21 13.06
CA ALA A 67 4.45 2.01 13.39
C ALA A 67 5.95 2.21 13.05
N PHE A 68 6.30 3.10 12.11
CA PHE A 68 7.68 3.48 11.79
C PHE A 68 8.18 4.72 12.55
N ALA A 69 7.34 5.46 13.29
CA ALA A 69 7.80 6.50 14.23
C ALA A 69 8.94 6.01 15.17
N PRO A 70 8.94 4.76 15.65
CA PRO A 70 10.08 4.18 16.38
C PRO A 70 11.34 3.83 15.55
N LEU A 71 11.33 3.92 14.22
CA LEU A 71 12.57 3.92 13.44
C LEU A 71 13.27 5.29 13.51
N ILE A 72 12.50 6.37 13.74
CA ILE A 72 13.01 7.74 13.92
C ILE A 72 13.55 7.94 15.34
N LEU A 73 12.97 7.25 16.34
CA LEU A 73 13.46 7.25 17.73
C LEU A 73 14.24 5.94 18.01
N PRO A 74 15.55 5.94 18.32
CA PRO A 74 16.47 4.80 18.11
C PRO A 74 16.23 3.50 18.90
N ARG A 75 15.13 3.36 19.65
CA ARG A 75 15.01 2.41 20.77
C ARG A 75 13.78 1.52 20.77
N ILE A 76 13.23 1.13 19.63
CA ILE A 76 12.07 0.23 19.64
C ILE A 76 12.19 -0.85 18.57
N LYS A 77 12.64 -2.03 19.02
CA LYS A 77 12.60 -3.32 18.31
C LYS A 77 11.16 -3.84 18.06
N ARG A 78 10.14 -3.11 18.55
CA ARG A 78 8.78 -3.61 18.82
C ARG A 78 7.79 -3.46 17.66
N CYS A 79 8.10 -2.68 16.64
CA CYS A 79 7.13 -2.36 15.58
C CYS A 79 7.20 -3.27 14.35
N MET A 80 8.27 -4.05 14.20
CA MET A 80 8.36 -5.08 13.15
C MET A 80 7.73 -6.41 13.59
N ASP A 81 7.60 -6.61 14.91
CA ASP A 81 6.78 -7.67 15.52
C ASP A 81 5.32 -7.21 15.74
N ALA A 82 4.95 -6.02 15.24
CA ALA A 82 3.60 -5.52 15.39
C ALA A 82 2.61 -6.48 14.70
N PRO A 83 1.45 -6.75 15.33
CA PRO A 83 0.44 -7.64 14.77
C PRO A 83 0.08 -7.33 13.30
N GLY A 84 0.16 -6.05 12.89
CA GLY A 84 -0.06 -5.61 11.52
C GLY A 84 0.91 -6.23 10.51
N VAL A 85 2.23 -6.10 10.70
CA VAL A 85 3.24 -6.62 9.75
C VAL A 85 3.23 -8.15 9.71
N VAL A 86 3.04 -8.79 10.87
CA VAL A 86 2.85 -10.25 10.97
C VAL A 86 1.55 -10.69 10.29
N ALA A 87 0.47 -9.92 10.41
CA ALA A 87 -0.79 -10.20 9.72
C ALA A 87 -0.64 -10.06 8.20
N LEU A 88 0.10 -9.05 7.72
CA LEU A 88 0.43 -8.93 6.30
C LEU A 88 1.22 -10.14 5.81
N ASP A 89 2.24 -10.57 6.55
CA ASP A 89 2.99 -11.76 6.16
C ASP A 89 2.09 -13.01 6.13
N LYS A 90 1.22 -13.21 7.12
CA LYS A 90 0.26 -14.32 7.15
C LYS A 90 -0.73 -14.29 5.97
N ILE A 91 -1.27 -13.14 5.62
CA ILE A 91 -2.23 -13.00 4.50
C ILE A 91 -1.55 -13.39 3.19
N TYR A 92 -0.28 -13.02 3.02
CA TYR A 92 0.50 -13.40 1.85
C TYR A 92 1.05 -14.84 1.93
N GLN A 93 1.31 -15.40 3.12
CA GLN A 93 1.76 -16.79 3.31
C GLN A 93 0.68 -17.83 2.97
N GLY A 94 -0.60 -17.43 2.93
CA GLY A 94 -1.69 -18.27 2.41
C GLY A 94 -1.50 -18.65 0.93
N SER A 95 -0.65 -17.91 0.20
CA SER A 95 -0.16 -18.26 -1.13
C SER A 95 1.21 -18.91 -0.99
N GLN A 96 1.25 -20.24 -0.78
CA GLN A 96 2.49 -20.97 -0.56
C GLN A 96 3.38 -21.13 -1.81
N ASP A 97 2.99 -20.57 -2.96
CA ASP A 97 3.79 -20.61 -4.19
C ASP A 97 4.17 -19.20 -4.68
N VAL A 98 5.44 -18.85 -4.46
CA VAL A 98 6.33 -17.99 -5.29
C VAL A 98 5.95 -16.52 -5.53
N SER A 99 4.70 -16.09 -5.38
CA SER A 99 4.34 -14.71 -5.72
C SER A 99 4.49 -13.71 -4.58
N VAL A 100 5.17 -12.62 -4.90
CA VAL A 100 5.30 -11.43 -4.06
C VAL A 100 4.02 -10.57 -4.10
N LEU A 101 3.19 -10.74 -5.14
CA LEU A 101 1.90 -10.08 -5.34
C LEU A 101 0.75 -10.93 -4.80
N LEU A 102 -0.32 -10.30 -4.32
CA LEU A 102 -1.47 -11.00 -3.74
C LEU A 102 -2.23 -11.87 -4.76
N SER A 103 -2.36 -11.42 -6.01
CA SER A 103 -3.07 -12.16 -7.07
C SER A 103 -2.25 -13.29 -7.71
N CYS A 104 -0.97 -13.40 -7.37
CA CYS A 104 0.00 -14.28 -8.02
C CYS A 104 0.45 -13.92 -9.45
N GLU A 105 -0.30 -13.07 -10.17
CA GLU A 105 -0.02 -12.77 -11.58
C GLU A 105 0.21 -11.28 -11.83
N LYS A 106 -0.64 -10.42 -11.26
CA LYS A 106 -0.69 -8.98 -11.56
C LYS A 106 -0.90 -8.13 -10.31
N PRO A 107 -0.33 -6.91 -10.25
CA PRO A 107 -0.52 -6.08 -9.09
C PRO A 107 -1.98 -5.61 -9.01
N LEU A 108 -2.57 -5.78 -7.82
CA LEU A 108 -3.88 -5.28 -7.46
C LEU A 108 -3.76 -3.95 -6.73
N TYR A 109 -4.88 -3.23 -6.53
CA TYR A 109 -4.91 -2.00 -5.75
C TYR A 109 -4.23 -2.14 -4.37
N VAL A 110 -4.42 -3.31 -3.74
CA VAL A 110 -3.84 -3.60 -2.43
C VAL A 110 -2.31 -3.75 -2.46
N ASP A 111 -1.73 -4.29 -3.53
CA ASP A 111 -0.27 -4.41 -3.67
C ASP A 111 0.38 -3.02 -3.74
N PHE A 112 -0.24 -2.08 -4.47
CA PHE A 112 0.17 -0.68 -4.51
C PHE A 112 0.00 0.03 -3.18
N THR A 113 -1.09 -0.24 -2.45
CA THR A 113 -1.32 0.33 -1.11
C THR A 113 -0.24 -0.11 -0.12
N VAL A 114 0.14 -1.39 -0.14
CA VAL A 114 1.25 -1.92 0.67
C VAL A 114 2.57 -1.26 0.27
N ALA A 115 2.87 -1.19 -1.03
CA ALA A 115 4.10 -0.58 -1.52
C ALA A 115 4.23 0.91 -1.17
N ALA A 116 3.15 1.68 -1.31
CA ALA A 116 3.09 3.10 -0.94
C ALA A 116 3.41 3.33 0.54
N THR A 117 3.23 2.32 1.38
CA THR A 117 3.60 2.38 2.80
C THR A 117 5.12 2.25 3.02
N PHE A 118 5.81 1.48 2.16
CA PHE A 118 7.26 1.27 2.26
C PHE A 118 8.08 2.31 1.51
N VAL A 119 7.55 2.91 0.43
CA VAL A 119 8.28 3.90 -0.38
C VAL A 119 8.82 5.08 0.45
N PRO A 120 8.03 5.72 1.35
CA PRO A 120 8.53 6.81 2.18
C PRO A 120 9.72 6.43 3.08
N ILE A 121 9.85 5.16 3.48
CA ILE A 121 10.98 4.70 4.30
C ILE A 121 12.32 4.94 3.59
N LYS A 122 12.36 4.81 2.26
CA LYS A 122 13.55 5.06 1.47
C LYS A 122 13.99 6.53 1.46
N PHE A 123 13.06 7.46 1.72
CA PHE A 123 13.31 8.91 1.61
C PHE A 123 13.32 9.64 2.95
N VAL A 124 12.54 9.19 3.92
CA VAL A 124 12.29 9.89 5.19
C VAL A 124 13.13 9.35 6.34
N ILE A 125 13.49 8.07 6.32
CA ILE A 125 14.24 7.41 7.39
C ILE A 125 15.74 7.49 7.08
N PRO A 126 16.64 7.63 8.09
CA PRO A 126 18.09 7.60 7.87
C PRO A 126 18.54 6.41 7.03
N LYS A 127 19.70 6.53 6.37
CA LYS A 127 20.17 5.60 5.32
C LYS A 127 20.09 4.11 5.67
N ASP A 128 20.25 3.72 6.93
CA ASP A 128 20.18 2.33 7.40
C ASP A 128 18.75 1.80 7.62
N GLY A 129 17.74 2.66 7.60
CA GLY A 129 16.33 2.30 7.81
C GLY A 129 15.80 1.36 6.74
N TRP A 130 16.07 1.65 5.47
CA TRP A 130 15.69 0.76 4.37
C TRP A 130 16.49 -0.54 4.39
N ASP A 131 17.80 -0.50 4.70
CA ASP A 131 18.64 -1.71 4.79
C ASP A 131 18.06 -2.73 5.79
N ARG A 132 17.50 -2.24 6.90
CA ARG A 132 16.87 -3.08 7.92
C ARG A 132 15.51 -3.64 7.50
N VAL A 133 14.71 -2.85 6.78
CA VAL A 133 13.36 -3.25 6.34
C VAL A 133 13.42 -4.18 5.12
N SER A 134 14.37 -3.93 4.22
CA SER A 134 14.54 -4.65 2.96
C SER A 134 14.86 -6.12 3.15
N VAL A 135 15.48 -6.52 4.27
CA VAL A 135 15.83 -7.93 4.57
C VAL A 135 14.73 -8.70 5.32
N LEU A 136 13.68 -8.01 5.79
CA LEU A 136 12.62 -8.65 6.57
C LEU A 136 11.84 -9.67 5.74
N HIS A 137 11.35 -10.72 6.41
CA HIS A 137 10.58 -11.80 5.81
C HIS A 137 11.26 -12.38 4.55
N GLY A 138 12.59 -12.57 4.60
CA GLY A 138 13.37 -13.11 3.49
C GLY A 138 13.50 -12.18 2.29
N GLY A 139 13.40 -10.87 2.51
CA GLY A 139 13.52 -9.86 1.46
C GLY A 139 12.23 -9.57 0.69
N LYS A 140 11.08 -10.02 1.21
CA LYS A 140 9.79 -9.95 0.53
C LYS A 140 9.40 -8.52 0.10
N TRP A 141 9.59 -7.55 1.00
CA TRP A 141 9.22 -6.16 0.73
C TRP A 141 10.13 -5.48 -0.30
N ALA A 142 11.42 -5.85 -0.32
CA ALA A 142 12.33 -5.39 -1.36
C ALA A 142 11.88 -5.91 -2.73
N LYS A 143 11.62 -7.22 -2.83
CA LYS A 143 11.11 -7.84 -4.07
C LYS A 143 9.78 -7.23 -4.51
N LEU A 144 8.90 -6.86 -3.58
CA LEU A 144 7.60 -6.25 -3.90
C LEU A 144 7.82 -4.90 -4.58
N LEU A 145 8.69 -4.06 -4.01
CA LEU A 145 9.02 -2.78 -4.62
C LEU A 145 9.72 -2.97 -5.95
N ASP A 146 10.61 -3.96 -6.11
CA ASP A 146 11.29 -4.23 -7.38
C ASP A 146 10.31 -4.63 -8.48
N VAL A 147 9.31 -5.47 -8.17
CA VAL A 147 8.23 -5.83 -9.12
C VAL A 147 7.44 -4.59 -9.52
N LEU A 148 7.08 -3.75 -8.55
CA LEU A 148 6.24 -2.57 -8.78
C LEU A 148 7.01 -1.40 -9.43
N ASP A 149 8.33 -1.38 -9.36
CA ASP A 149 9.19 -0.39 -10.02
C ASP A 149 8.99 -0.40 -11.55
N THR A 150 8.60 -1.55 -12.12
CA THR A 150 8.22 -1.66 -13.54
C THR A 150 7.03 -0.77 -13.94
N TYR A 151 6.21 -0.35 -12.97
CA TYR A 151 5.07 0.54 -13.16
C TYR A 151 5.36 1.99 -12.78
N VAL A 152 6.54 2.28 -12.21
CA VAL A 152 6.98 3.63 -11.88
C VAL A 152 7.68 4.22 -13.10
N LYS A 153 7.01 5.14 -13.79
CA LYS A 153 7.67 5.94 -14.83
C LYS A 153 8.34 7.15 -14.17
N ALA A 154 9.63 7.32 -14.44
CA ALA A 154 10.46 8.44 -14.00
C ALA A 154 10.02 9.79 -14.60
#